data_AF-R1EQK7-F1
#
_entry.id   AF-R1EQK7-F1
#
_cell.length_a   1.000
_cell.length_b   1.000
_cell.length_c   1.000
_cell.angle_alpha   90.00
_cell.angle_beta   90.00
_cell.angle_gamma   90.00
#
_symmetry.space_group_name_H-M   'P 1'
#
loop_
_entity.id
_entity.type
_entity.pdbx_description
1 polymer ?
#
loop_
_entity_poly.entity_id
_entity_poly.type
_entity_poly.pdbx_seq_one_letter_code
_entity_poly.pdbx_strand_id
1 'polypeptide(L)'
;MADEQSINALIQKSVDEFGGIDGLVNMAALVKPEIQWRDVEVARMDTEIWKMTMDVNLIGFGLATKAALAHMRMLRQRLLCML
;
A
#
# COMPACT_ATOMS: atom_id res chain seq x y z
N MET A 1 0.98 -0.27 5.89
CA MET A 1 0.09 0.37 4.89
C MET A 1 -1.26 0.83 5.43
N ALA A 2 -1.61 0.61 6.71
CA ALA A 2 -2.87 1.11 7.28
C ALA A 2 -2.74 2.46 8.01
N ASP A 3 -1.55 3.08 8.01
CA ASP A 3 -1.27 4.34 8.70
C ASP A 3 -0.72 5.38 7.71
N GLU A 4 -1.47 6.45 7.47
CA GLU A 4 -1.13 7.47 6.47
C GLU A 4 0.12 8.27 6.86
N GLN A 5 0.35 8.50 8.15
CA GLN A 5 1.54 9.24 8.62
C GLN A 5 2.83 8.47 8.34
N SER A 6 2.84 7.17 8.63
CA SER A 6 3.93 6.25 8.34
C SER A 6 4.20 6.14 6.84
N ILE A 7 3.15 6.11 6.01
CA ILE A 7 3.28 6.13 4.54
C ILE A 7 3.94 7.42 4.08
N ASN A 8 3.45 8.57 4.55
CA ASN A 8 4.02 9.88 4.18
C ASN A 8 5.48 10.00 4.62
N ALA A 9 5.81 9.52 5.82
CA ALA A 9 7.19 9.51 6.33
C ALA A 9 8.11 8.61 5.48
N LEU A 10 7.63 7.44 5.04
CA LEU A 10 8.38 6.56 4.14
C LEU A 10 8.68 7.24 2.79
N ILE A 11 7.68 7.86 2.19
CA ILE A 11 7.81 8.58 0.92
C ILE A 11 8.78 9.76 1.09
N GLN A 12 8.60 10.60 2.11
CA GLN A 12 9.46 11.75 2.34
C GLN A 12 10.92 11.34 2.55
N LYS A 13 11.17 10.32 3.37
CA LYS A 13 12.52 9.80 3.58
C LYS A 13 13.17 9.33 2.27
N SER A 14 12.39 8.68 1.40
CA SER A 14 12.88 8.22 0.09
C SER A 14 13.22 9.41 -0.82
N VAL A 15 12.40 10.46 -0.79
CA VAL A 15 12.65 11.70 -1.54
C VAL A 15 13.89 12.42 -1.02
N ASP A 16 14.08 12.50 0.29
CA ASP A 16 15.24 13.17 0.90
C ASP A 16 16.55 12.45 0.53
N GLU A 17 16.54 11.11 0.49
CA GLU A 17 17.72 10.28 0.19
C GLU A 17 18.05 10.25 -1.31
N PHE A 18 17.03 10.11 -2.18
CA PHE A 18 17.22 9.86 -3.62
C PHE A 18 16.87 11.06 -4.52
N GLY A 19 16.36 12.14 -3.92
CA GLY A 19 15.95 13.39 -4.55
C GLY A 19 14.63 13.32 -5.34
N GLY A 20 13.90 12.20 -5.28
CA GLY A 20 12.65 11.99 -6.01
C GLY A 20 12.29 10.51 -6.16
N ILE A 21 11.20 10.23 -6.86
CA ILE A 21 10.66 8.87 -7.07
C ILE A 21 10.59 8.55 -8.56
N ASP A 22 11.22 7.48 -9.01
CA ASP A 22 11.15 7.04 -10.42
C ASP A 22 10.04 5.98 -10.64
N GLY A 23 9.63 5.28 -9.58
CA GLY A 23 8.55 4.30 -9.63
C GLY A 23 8.07 3.91 -8.23
N LEU A 24 6.84 3.42 -8.16
CA LEU A 24 6.23 2.90 -6.94
C LEU A 24 5.74 1.48 -7.20
N VAL A 25 6.17 0.54 -6.35
CA VAL A 25 5.71 -0.85 -6.38
C VAL A 25 4.86 -1.10 -5.13
N ASN A 26 3.56 -1.24 -5.35
CA ASN A 26 2.61 -1.60 -4.30
C ASN A 26 2.56 -3.13 -4.17
N MET A 27 3.27 -3.67 -3.17
CA MET A 27 3.45 -5.12 -2.97
C MET A 27 3.10 -5.59 -1.55
N ALA A 28 2.75 -4.68 -0.64
CA ALA A 28 2.47 -5.06 0.74
C ALA A 28 1.09 -5.71 0.89
N ALA A 29 1.03 -6.82 1.63
CA ALA A 29 -0.21 -7.54 1.92
C ALA A 29 -0.33 -7.85 3.44
N LEU A 30 -1.56 -7.86 3.96
CA LEU A 30 -1.86 -8.30 5.32
C LEU A 30 -1.82 -9.84 5.43
N VAL A 31 -0.62 -10.40 5.59
CA VAL A 31 -0.38 -11.87 5.62
C VAL A 31 -0.02 -12.39 7.01
N LYS A 32 -0.51 -11.74 8.07
CA LYS A 32 -0.30 -12.25 9.43
C LYS A 32 -1.06 -13.56 9.59
N PRO A 33 -0.46 -14.64 10.16
CA PRO A 33 -1.12 -15.93 10.29
C PRO A 33 -2.52 -15.80 10.91
N GLU A 34 -2.67 -15.02 11.98
CA GLU A 34 -3.92 -14.85 12.72
C GLU A 34 -5.05 -14.22 11.87
N ILE A 35 -4.69 -13.56 10.77
CA ILE A 35 -5.62 -12.92 9.83
C ILE A 35 -5.80 -13.78 8.58
N GLN A 36 -4.70 -14.26 7.99
CA GLN A 36 -4.70 -15.00 6.74
C GLN A 36 -5.53 -16.29 6.82
N TRP A 37 -5.51 -17.00 7.95
CA TRP A 37 -6.32 -18.23 8.13
C TRP A 37 -7.83 -17.95 8.24
N ARG A 38 -8.23 -16.68 8.42
CA ARG A 38 -9.63 -16.25 8.55
C ARG A 38 -10.16 -15.58 7.28
N ASP A 39 -9.30 -15.29 6.31
CA ASP A 39 -9.71 -14.83 4.99
C ASP A 39 -10.12 -16.03 4.13
N VAL A 40 -11.35 -16.48 4.34
CA VAL A 40 -11.91 -17.72 3.80
C VAL A 40 -13.04 -17.45 2.78
N GLU A 41 -13.78 -18.48 2.37
CA GLU A 41 -14.88 -18.34 1.43
C GLU A 41 -15.93 -17.30 1.86
N VAL A 42 -16.52 -16.60 0.89
CA VAL A 42 -17.45 -15.48 1.14
C VAL A 42 -18.62 -15.84 2.05
N ALA A 43 -19.10 -17.09 2.00
CA ALA A 43 -20.21 -17.57 2.83
C ALA A 43 -19.88 -17.60 4.34
N ARG A 44 -18.59 -17.60 4.70
CA ARG A 44 -18.09 -17.58 6.08
C ARG A 44 -17.17 -16.39 6.33
N MET A 45 -17.22 -15.37 5.47
CA MET A 45 -16.34 -14.22 5.59
C MET A 45 -16.52 -13.52 6.94
N ASP A 46 -15.41 -13.05 7.49
CA ASP A 46 -15.43 -12.13 8.60
C ASP A 46 -15.27 -10.71 8.08
N THR A 47 -16.30 -9.88 8.32
CA THR A 47 -16.34 -8.49 7.82
C THR A 47 -15.22 -7.64 8.42
N GLU A 48 -14.80 -7.90 9.66
CA GLU A 48 -13.69 -7.15 10.28
C GLU A 48 -12.36 -7.52 9.64
N ILE A 49 -12.14 -8.81 9.38
CA ILE A 49 -10.96 -9.30 8.65
C ILE A 49 -10.89 -8.65 7.26
N TRP A 50 -11.99 -8.65 6.52
CA TRP A 50 -12.02 -8.05 5.19
C TRP A 50 -11.79 -6.54 5.20
N LYS A 51 -12.35 -5.80 6.17
CA LYS A 51 -12.07 -4.37 6.32
C LYS A 51 -10.59 -4.13 6.57
N MET A 52 -9.97 -4.86 7.49
CA MET A 52 -8.53 -4.76 7.75
C MET A 52 -7.69 -5.09 6.50
N THR A 53 -8.06 -6.13 5.76
CA THR A 53 -7.41 -6.49 4.50
C THR A 53 -7.55 -5.38 3.46
N MET A 54 -8.73 -4.78 3.31
CA MET A 54 -8.96 -3.66 2.39
C MET A 54 -8.19 -2.39 2.81
N ASP A 55 -8.14 -2.09 4.11
CA ASP A 55 -7.38 -0.95 4.63
C ASP A 55 -5.90 -1.07 4.28
N VAL A 56 -5.32 -2.27 4.36
CA VAL A 56 -3.90 -2.51 4.07
C VAL A 56 -3.64 -2.66 2.57
N ASN A 57 -4.36 -3.56 1.90
CA ASN A 57 -4.03 -4.05 0.55
C ASN A 57 -4.65 -3.19 -0.57
N LEU A 58 -5.63 -2.33 -0.25
CA LEU A 58 -6.28 -1.46 -1.23
C LEU A 58 -6.11 0.01 -0.86
N ILE A 59 -6.64 0.43 0.29
CA ILE A 59 -6.61 1.84 0.69
C ILE A 59 -5.18 2.30 0.93
N GLY A 60 -4.38 1.50 1.62
CA GLY A 60 -2.95 1.76 1.83
C GLY A 60 -2.16 1.98 0.54
N PHE A 61 -2.47 1.23 -0.53
CA PHE A 61 -1.85 1.43 -1.84
C PHE A 61 -2.28 2.75 -2.49
N GLY A 62 -3.55 3.11 -2.34
CA GLY A 62 -4.06 4.42 -2.75
C GLY A 62 -3.34 5.57 -2.04
N LEU A 63 -3.16 5.46 -0.72
CA LEU A 63 -2.44 6.44 0.08
C LEU A 63 -0.97 6.55 -0.32
N ALA A 64 -0.27 5.43 -0.52
CA ALA A 64 1.11 5.43 -0.97
C ALA A 64 1.26 6.05 -2.37
N THR A 65 0.33 5.76 -3.28
CA THR A 65 0.29 6.38 -4.60
C THR A 65 0.06 7.88 -4.50
N LYS A 66 -0.95 8.32 -3.74
CA LYS A 66 -1.25 9.74 -3.46
C LYS A 66 -0.01 10.49 -2.95
N ALA A 67 0.68 9.91 -1.97
CA ALA A 67 1.88 10.52 -1.38
C ALA A 67 3.04 10.59 -2.38
N ALA A 68 3.27 9.54 -3.18
CA ALA A 68 4.38 9.48 -4.13
C ALA A 68 4.21 10.40 -5.34
N LEU A 69 2.97 10.64 -5.81
CA LEU A 69 2.67 11.34 -7.06
C LEU A 69 3.33 12.72 -7.18
N ALA A 70 3.39 13.50 -6.09
CA ALA A 70 3.99 14.84 -6.10
C ALA A 70 5.52 14.83 -6.31
N HIS A 71 6.17 13.68 -6.10
CA HIS A 71 7.62 13.53 -6.15
C HIS A 71 8.09 12.66 -7.33
N MET A 72 7.15 12.20 -8.17
CA MET A 72 7.49 11.34 -9.30
C MET A 72 8.23 12.12 -10.40
N ARG A 73 9.44 11.66 -10.76
CA ARG A 73 10.24 12.23 -11.83
C ARG A 73 9.72 11.74 -13.18
N MET A 74 9.54 12.68 -14.12
CA MET A 74 8.77 12.49 -15.33
C MET A 74 9.56 11.75 -16.42
N LEU A 75 9.83 10.46 -16.24
CA LEU A 75 10.34 9.58 -17.31
C LEU A 75 9.62 8.23 -17.24
N ARG A 76 8.45 8.14 -17.88
CA ARG A 76 7.57 6.95 -17.97
C ARG A 76 7.01 6.49 -16.62
N GLN A 77 5.96 7.14 -16.13
CA GLN A 77 5.18 6.70 -14.96
C GLN A 77 4.75 5.22 -15.13
N ARG A 78 5.39 4.31 -14.38
CA ARG A 78 4.98 2.91 -14.27
C ARG A 78 4.48 2.68 -12.85
N LEU A 79 3.17 2.80 -12.66
CA LEU A 79 2.50 2.30 -11.46
C LEU A 79 2.32 0.80 -11.64
N LEU A 80 2.98 0.01 -10.80
CA LEU A 80 2.79 -1.44 -10.79
C LEU A 80 2.13 -1.83 -9.46
N CYS A 81 0.84 -2.11 -9.51
CA CYS A 81 0.15 -2.88 -8.47
C CYS A 81 0.21 -4.34 -8.89
N MET A 82 0.93 -5.16 -8.12
CA MET A 82 0.90 -6.61 -8.28
C MET A 82 -0.09 -7.16 -7.26
N LEU A 83 -1.17 -7.79 -7.75
CA LEU A 83 -2.11 -8.58 -6.95
C LEU A 83 -1.62 -10.02 -6.86
#